data_AF-A0A0B6RRG5-F1
#
_entry.id   AF-A0A0B6RRG5-F1
#
_cell.length_a   1.000
_cell.length_b   1.000
_cell.length_c   1.000
_cell.angle_alpha   90.00
_cell.angle_beta   90.00
_cell.angle_gamma   90.00
#
_symmetry.space_group_name_H-M   'P 1'
#
loop_
_entity.id
_entity.type
_entity.pdbx_description
1 polymer ?
#
loop_
_entity_poly.entity_id
_entity_poly.type
_entity_poly.pdbx_seq_one_letter_code
_entity_poly.pdbx_strand_id
1 'polypeptide(L)'
;MTVRPYSFNLDGANIYMTLAVLFLAQATNIHLTTGQEATLLAVTMLTSKGSSAVVGAGFVALAASLAVVPTVPVAAMVLILGIDRFMAECRSLVNFIGNAVAVVVVSAWEGELDRSKMNAVLHAERSVVVTDEDVAFVRADEAE
;
A
#
# COMPACT_ATOMS: atom_id res chain seq x y z
N MET A 1 -6.97 -19.63 6.44
CA MET A 1 -6.50 -18.60 5.48
C MET A 1 -6.97 -17.27 6.04
N THR A 2 -6.17 -16.68 6.93
CA THR A 2 -6.54 -15.49 7.70
C THR A 2 -6.30 -14.28 6.80
N VAL A 3 -7.36 -13.74 6.20
CA VAL A 3 -7.28 -12.56 5.35
C VAL A 3 -7.17 -11.36 6.28
N ARG A 4 -5.95 -10.87 6.55
CA ARG A 4 -5.79 -9.69 7.39
C ARG A 4 -6.46 -8.50 6.69
N PRO A 5 -7.37 -7.74 7.35
CA PRO A 5 -8.05 -6.59 6.76
C PRO A 5 -7.06 -5.52 6.24
N TYR A 6 -5.84 -5.48 6.77
CA TYR A 6 -4.72 -4.66 6.28
C TYR A 6 -4.34 -4.91 4.81
N SER A 7 -4.64 -6.08 4.25
CA SER A 7 -4.34 -6.45 2.87
C SER A 7 -5.37 -5.94 1.84
N PHE A 8 -6.48 -5.32 2.26
CA PHE A 8 -7.47 -4.75 1.34
C PHE A 8 -7.17 -3.30 0.93
N ASN A 9 -6.32 -2.59 1.67
CA ASN A 9 -5.85 -1.25 1.29
C ASN A 9 -4.53 -1.35 0.52
N LEU A 10 -4.62 -1.77 -0.75
CA LEU A 10 -3.47 -1.91 -1.67
C LEU A 10 -3.39 -0.79 -2.72
N ASP A 11 -4.03 0.35 -2.47
CA ASP A 11 -3.99 1.50 -3.39
C ASP A 11 -2.56 2.00 -3.60
N GLY A 12 -1.73 2.00 -2.55
CA GLY A 12 -0.32 2.37 -2.64
C GLY A 12 0.50 1.46 -3.56
N ALA A 13 0.19 0.17 -3.62
CA ALA A 13 0.88 -0.77 -4.52
C ALA A 13 0.48 -0.55 -5.99
N ASN A 14 -0.79 -0.26 -6.21
CA ASN A 14 -1.33 -0.06 -7.54
C ASN A 14 -0.85 1.25 -8.16
N ILE A 15 -0.89 2.35 -7.39
CA ILE A 15 -0.34 3.65 -7.78
C ILE A 15 1.16 3.53 -8.06
N TYR A 16 1.91 2.83 -7.20
CA TYR A 16 3.33 2.62 -7.42
C TYR A 16 3.62 1.85 -8.72
N MET A 17 2.90 0.77 -9.00
CA MET A 17 3.12 -0.02 -10.23
C MET A 17 2.83 0.79 -11.49
N THR A 18 1.74 1.55 -11.51
CA THR A 18 1.43 2.40 -12.66
C THR A 18 2.48 3.51 -12.84
N LEU A 19 2.86 4.20 -11.74
CA LEU A 19 3.88 5.26 -11.79
C LEU A 19 5.27 4.74 -12.16
N ALA A 20 5.64 3.56 -11.68
CA ALA A 20 6.91 2.91 -11.99
C ALA A 20 7.03 2.57 -13.48
N VAL A 21 5.97 2.04 -14.09
CA VAL A 21 5.97 1.74 -15.53
C VAL A 21 5.93 3.02 -16.38
N LEU A 22 5.20 4.04 -15.96
CA LEU A 22 5.24 5.36 -16.60
C LEU A 22 6.65 5.98 -16.53
N PHE A 23 7.30 5.90 -15.37
CA PHE A 23 8.68 6.34 -15.19
C PHE A 23 9.64 5.58 -16.12
N LEU A 24 9.51 4.26 -16.25
CA LEU A 24 10.34 3.48 -17.17
C LEU A 24 10.13 3.86 -18.62
N ALA A 25 8.87 4.06 -19.04
CA ALA A 25 8.57 4.50 -20.39
C ALA A 25 9.20 5.87 -20.69
N GLN A 26 9.09 6.83 -19.76
CA GLN A 26 9.73 8.14 -19.90
C GLN A 26 11.27 8.05 -19.91
N ALA A 27 11.85 7.24 -19.01
CA ALA A 27 13.29 7.04 -18.92
C ALA A 27 13.88 6.34 -20.16
N THR A 28 13.08 5.55 -20.88
CA THR A 28 13.45 4.88 -22.13
C THR A 28 13.04 5.66 -23.39
N ASN A 29 12.50 6.87 -23.23
CA ASN A 29 11.99 7.72 -24.31
C ASN A 29 10.87 7.05 -25.14
N ILE A 30 10.09 6.18 -24.50
CA ILE A 30 8.95 5.50 -25.09
C ILE A 30 7.69 6.28 -24.75
N HIS A 31 6.99 6.73 -25.78
CA HIS A 31 5.68 7.33 -25.59
C HIS A 31 4.62 6.25 -25.39
N LEU A 32 3.98 6.28 -24.23
CA LEU A 32 2.76 5.52 -23.98
C LEU A 32 1.56 6.31 -24.50
N THR A 33 0.71 5.63 -25.25
CA THR A 33 -0.60 6.16 -25.63
C THR A 33 -1.56 6.06 -24.45
N THR A 34 -2.57 6.92 -24.38
CA THR A 34 -3.60 6.91 -23.33
C THR A 34 -4.29 5.54 -23.18
N GLY A 35 -4.42 4.78 -24.29
CA GLY A 35 -4.96 3.42 -24.25
C GLY A 35 -4.05 2.41 -23.56
N GLN A 36 -2.73 2.55 -23.72
CA GLN A 36 -1.74 1.73 -23.03
C GLN A 36 -1.68 2.08 -21.54
N GLU A 37 -1.78 3.37 -21.18
CA GLU A 37 -1.85 3.81 -19.79
C GLU A 37 -3.10 3.27 -19.09
N ALA A 38 -4.26 3.32 -19.76
CA ALA A 38 -5.51 2.76 -19.23
C ALA A 38 -5.46 1.23 -19.07
N THR A 39 -4.86 0.53 -20.04
CA THR A 39 -4.69 -0.93 -20.00
C THR A 39 -3.73 -1.32 -18.88
N LEU A 40 -2.64 -0.58 -18.73
CA LEU A 40 -1.69 -0.76 -17.65
C LEU A 40 -2.37 -0.59 -16.29
N LEU A 41 -3.13 0.49 -16.11
CA LEU A 41 -3.91 0.74 -14.89
C LEU A 41 -4.89 -0.40 -14.60
N ALA A 42 -5.60 -0.90 -15.62
CA ALA A 42 -6.56 -2.00 -15.49
C ALA A 42 -5.87 -3.31 -15.07
N VAL A 43 -4.72 -3.63 -15.66
CA VAL A 43 -3.94 -4.82 -15.30
C VAL A 43 -3.37 -4.68 -13.90
N THR A 44 -2.77 -3.55 -13.55
CA THR A 44 -2.22 -3.33 -12.20
C THR A 44 -3.34 -3.39 -11.16
N MET A 45 -4.53 -2.85 -11.46
CA MET A 45 -5.72 -2.96 -10.60
C MET A 45 -6.14 -4.42 -10.40
N LEU A 46 -6.15 -5.21 -11.48
CA LEU A 46 -6.52 -6.63 -11.43
C LEU A 46 -5.49 -7.44 -10.63
N THR A 47 -4.20 -7.19 -10.84
CA THR A 47 -3.09 -7.87 -10.16
C THR A 47 -2.97 -7.46 -8.69
N SER A 48 -3.28 -6.20 -8.35
CA SER A 48 -3.17 -5.64 -6.99
C SER A 48 -3.97 -6.46 -5.97
N LYS A 49 -5.23 -6.79 -6.28
CA LYS A 49 -6.11 -7.57 -5.38
C LYS A 49 -5.64 -9.02 -5.19
N GLY A 50 -4.85 -9.58 -6.11
CA GLY A 50 -4.31 -10.95 -6.03
C GLY A 50 -2.93 -11.06 -5.38
N SER A 51 -2.25 -9.94 -5.11
CA SER A 51 -0.85 -9.90 -4.64
C SER A 51 -0.71 -9.87 -3.11
N SER A 52 -1.82 -9.81 -2.38
CA SER A 52 -1.96 -9.63 -0.93
C SER A 52 -1.33 -10.72 -0.03
N ALA A 53 -0.64 -11.72 -0.59
CA ALA A 53 -0.22 -12.91 0.13
C ALA A 53 1.31 -13.14 0.24
N VAL A 54 2.18 -12.45 -0.52
CA VAL A 54 3.60 -12.84 -0.61
C VAL A 54 4.58 -11.66 -0.52
N VAL A 55 5.56 -11.76 0.36
CA VAL A 55 6.69 -10.82 0.46
C VAL A 55 7.47 -10.83 -0.86
N GLY A 56 7.66 -9.66 -1.49
CA GLY A 56 8.35 -9.52 -2.78
C GLY A 56 7.45 -9.60 -4.02
N ALA A 57 6.13 -9.81 -3.87
CA ALA A 57 5.20 -9.87 -5.00
C ALA A 57 5.14 -8.55 -5.81
N GLY A 58 5.55 -7.42 -5.22
CA GLY A 58 5.60 -6.12 -5.90
C GLY A 58 6.51 -6.09 -7.12
N PHE A 59 7.72 -6.63 -7.02
CA PHE A 59 8.67 -6.68 -8.15
C PHE A 59 8.19 -7.62 -9.26
N VAL A 60 7.63 -8.77 -8.87
CA VAL A 60 7.09 -9.77 -9.81
C VAL A 60 5.88 -9.20 -10.55
N ALA A 61 5.00 -8.48 -9.86
CA ALA A 61 3.87 -7.80 -10.47
C ALA A 61 4.29 -6.65 -11.39
N LEU A 62 5.38 -5.93 -11.06
CA LEU A 62 6.00 -4.97 -11.96
C LEU A 62 6.50 -5.65 -13.24
N ALA A 63 7.27 -6.73 -13.13
CA ALA A 63 7.75 -7.50 -14.28
C ALA A 63 6.58 -8.05 -15.12
N ALA A 64 5.51 -8.53 -14.49
CA ALA A 64 4.30 -8.99 -15.16
C ALA A 64 3.55 -7.85 -15.88
N SER A 65 3.52 -6.66 -15.30
CA SER A 65 2.88 -5.48 -15.91
C SER A 65 3.67 -4.98 -17.12
N LEU A 66 5.01 -5.04 -17.08
CA LEU A 66 5.85 -4.75 -18.24
C LEU A 66 5.62 -5.75 -19.38
N ALA A 67 5.27 -7.00 -19.11
CA ALA A 67 4.94 -7.97 -20.16
C ALA A 67 3.71 -7.55 -20.99
N VAL A 68 2.83 -6.72 -20.42
CA VAL A 68 1.66 -6.15 -21.12
C VAL A 68 2.05 -4.95 -21.99
N VAL A 69 3.20 -4.34 -21.72
CA VAL A 69 3.75 -3.20 -22.48
C VAL A 69 5.08 -3.62 -23.10
N PRO A 70 5.06 -4.47 -24.16
CA PRO A 70 6.25 -5.07 -24.75
C PRO A 70 7.21 -4.06 -25.38
N THR A 71 6.79 -2.81 -25.53
CA THR A 71 7.65 -1.73 -26.01
C THR A 71 8.75 -1.38 -24.99
N VAL A 72 8.51 -1.53 -23.68
CA VAL A 72 9.48 -1.18 -22.65
C VAL A 72 10.53 -2.29 -22.50
N PRO A 73 11.83 -2.01 -22.74
CA PRO A 73 12.86 -3.03 -22.67
C PRO A 73 13.05 -3.53 -21.24
N VAL A 74 13.23 -4.85 -21.08
CA VAL A 74 13.47 -5.51 -19.77
C VAL A 74 14.69 -4.92 -19.06
N ALA A 75 15.70 -4.47 -19.82
CA ALA A 75 16.88 -3.80 -19.28
C ALA A 75 16.53 -2.52 -18.47
N ALA A 76 15.41 -1.85 -18.76
CA ALA A 76 14.95 -0.69 -18.01
C ALA A 76 14.53 -1.06 -16.57
N MET A 77 14.12 -2.31 -16.31
CA MET A 77 13.79 -2.78 -14.96
C MET A 77 14.97 -2.68 -13.99
N VAL A 78 16.21 -2.72 -14.49
CA VAL A 78 17.42 -2.56 -13.67
C VAL A 78 17.43 -1.20 -12.95
N LEU A 79 16.84 -0.16 -13.55
CA LEU A 79 16.71 1.17 -12.94
C LEU A 79 15.83 1.14 -11.68
N ILE A 80 14.81 0.28 -11.65
CA ILE A 80 13.89 0.15 -10.51
C ILE A 80 14.38 -0.88 -9.49
N LEU A 81 15.15 -1.88 -9.93
CA LEU A 81 15.60 -2.99 -9.10
C LEU A 81 16.37 -2.53 -7.85
N GLY A 82 17.16 -1.46 -7.95
CA GLY A 82 17.89 -0.87 -6.82
C GLY A 82 17.00 -0.16 -5.79
N ILE A 83 15.89 0.44 -6.23
CA ILE A 83 14.98 1.20 -5.37
C ILE A 83 13.76 0.40 -4.94
N ASP A 84 13.43 -0.72 -5.60
CA ASP A 84 12.18 -1.44 -5.39
C ASP A 84 12.03 -1.94 -3.95
N ARG A 85 13.13 -2.34 -3.32
CA ARG A 85 13.13 -2.78 -1.93
C ARG A 85 12.80 -1.62 -0.97
N PHE A 86 13.38 -0.45 -1.19
CA PHE A 86 13.05 0.75 -0.42
C PHE A 86 11.61 1.18 -0.66
N MET A 87 11.17 1.17 -1.93
CA MET A 87 9.80 1.51 -2.31
C MET A 87 8.78 0.50 -1.77
N ALA A 88 9.13 -0.77 -1.60
CA ALA A 88 8.29 -1.77 -0.94
C ALA A 88 8.05 -1.42 0.54
N GLU A 89 9.08 -0.95 1.24
CA GLU A 89 8.96 -0.48 2.63
C GLU A 89 8.12 0.81 2.71
N CYS A 90 8.35 1.77 1.82
CA CYS A 90 7.52 2.98 1.72
C CYS A 90 6.05 2.67 1.46
N ARG A 91 5.75 1.71 0.57
CA ARG A 91 4.38 1.26 0.31
C ARG A 91 3.72 0.70 1.56
N SER A 92 4.45 -0.11 2.34
CA SER A 92 3.96 -0.64 3.61
C SER A 92 3.65 0.49 4.61
N LEU A 93 4.52 1.49 4.70
CA LEU A 93 4.33 2.66 5.58
C LEU A 93 3.10 3.47 5.20
N VAL A 94 2.90 3.76 3.91
CA VAL A 94 1.73 4.53 3.46
C VAL A 94 0.43 3.77 3.72
N ASN A 95 0.41 2.46 3.47
CA ASN A 95 -0.75 1.62 3.78
C ASN A 95 -1.04 1.58 5.29
N PHE A 96 0.01 1.51 6.11
CA PHE A 96 -0.12 1.55 7.57
C PHE A 96 -0.70 2.88 8.05
N ILE A 97 -0.16 4.01 7.57
CA ILE A 97 -0.67 5.34 7.91
C ILE A 97 -2.13 5.49 7.45
N GLY A 98 -2.45 5.05 6.24
CA GLY A 98 -3.82 5.11 5.71
C GLY A 98 -4.82 4.36 6.59
N ASN A 99 -4.47 3.16 7.05
CA ASN A 99 -5.32 2.39 7.95
C ASN A 99 -5.41 3.03 9.35
N ALA A 100 -4.30 3.54 9.89
CA ALA A 100 -4.31 4.24 11.17
C ALA A 100 -5.20 5.49 11.14
N VAL A 101 -5.11 6.28 10.06
CA VAL A 101 -5.96 7.46 9.85
C VAL A 101 -7.42 7.05 9.65
N ALA A 102 -7.68 5.98 8.89
CA ALA A 102 -9.04 5.48 8.66
C ALA A 102 -9.74 5.12 9.98
N VAL A 103 -9.05 4.44 10.91
CA VAL A 103 -9.59 4.13 12.24
C VAL A 103 -9.98 5.42 12.99
N VAL A 104 -9.08 6.42 13.02
CA VAL A 104 -9.38 7.70 13.69
C VAL A 104 -10.57 8.42 13.05
N VAL A 105 -10.66 8.42 11.72
CA VAL A 105 -11.76 9.07 10.99
C VAL A 105 -13.10 8.35 11.22
N VAL A 106 -13.11 7.02 11.14
CA VAL A 106 -14.32 6.20 11.36
C VAL A 106 -14.80 6.35 12.80
N SER A 107 -13.93 6.22 13.79
CA SER A 107 -14.29 6.45 15.20
C SER A 107 -14.79 7.88 15.44
N ALA A 108 -14.27 8.88 14.72
CA ALA A 108 -14.79 10.24 14.79
C ALA A 108 -16.19 10.39 14.19
N TRP A 109 -16.50 9.65 13.12
CA TRP A 109 -17.80 9.65 12.47
C TRP A 109 -18.87 8.87 13.25
N GLU A 110 -18.48 7.78 13.91
CA GLU A 110 -19.38 7.01 14.78
C GLU A 110 -19.62 7.69 16.14
N GLY A 111 -18.85 8.73 16.47
CA GLY A 111 -18.95 9.47 17.74
C GLY A 111 -18.25 8.79 18.91
N GLU A 112 -17.61 7.64 18.68
CA GLU A 112 -16.84 6.86 19.67
C GLU A 112 -15.41 7.41 19.91
N LEU A 113 -14.99 8.43 19.16
CA LEU A 113 -13.68 9.05 19.35
C LEU A 113 -13.64 9.96 20.59
N ASP A 114 -13.00 9.46 21.66
CA ASP A 114 -12.61 10.28 22.80
C ASP A 114 -11.46 11.24 22.43
N ARG A 115 -11.86 12.45 22.01
CA ARG A 115 -10.94 13.53 21.63
C ARG A 115 -10.08 14.02 22.78
N SER A 116 -10.55 13.90 24.03
CA SER A 116 -9.80 14.31 25.22
C SER A 116 -8.65 13.34 25.46
N LYS A 117 -8.91 12.02 25.39
CA LYS A 117 -7.88 10.98 25.48
C LYS A 117 -6.90 11.07 24.31
N MET A 118 -7.38 11.31 23.10
CA MET A 118 -6.52 11.48 21.90
C MET A 118 -5.56 12.67 22.03
N ASN A 119 -6.05 13.84 22.44
CA ASN A 119 -5.20 15.02 22.64
C ASN A 119 -4.18 14.81 23.75
N ALA A 120 -4.56 14.17 24.85
CA ALA A 120 -3.63 13.86 25.94
C ALA A 120 -2.47 12.95 25.49
N VAL A 121 -2.75 11.97 24.61
CA VAL A 121 -1.74 11.06 24.04
C VAL A 121 -0.82 11.81 23.06
N LEU A 122 -1.38 12.60 22.13
CA LEU A 122 -0.62 13.29 21.08
C LEU A 122 0.25 14.43 21.61
N HIS A 123 -0.17 15.10 22.69
CA HIS A 123 0.59 16.17 23.34
C HIS A 123 1.56 15.69 24.43
N ALA A 124 1.73 14.38 24.60
CA ALA A 124 2.66 13.75 25.54
C ALA A 124 2.48 14.16 27.03
N GLU A 125 1.28 14.60 27.43
CA GLU A 125 1.02 14.99 28.83
C GLU A 125 0.80 13.79 29.76
N ARG A 126 0.73 12.56 29.23
CA ARG A 126 0.73 11.34 30.05
C ARG A 126 1.38 10.20 29.28
N SER A 127 2.38 9.55 29.89
CA SER A 127 2.80 8.20 29.48
C SER A 127 1.58 7.28 29.63
N VAL A 128 0.92 6.98 28.52
CA VAL A 128 -0.16 6.00 28.52
C VAL A 128 0.49 4.65 28.79
N VAL A 129 0.25 4.13 30.00
CA VAL A 129 0.52 2.73 30.30
C VAL A 129 -0.51 1.95 29.48
N VAL A 130 -0.06 1.33 28.40
CA VAL A 130 -0.89 0.38 27.66
C VAL A 130 -1.21 -0.75 28.64
N THR A 131 -2.47 -0.83 29.05
CA THR A 131 -2.93 -1.86 29.99
C THR A 131 -3.19 -3.17 29.24
N ASP A 132 -3.01 -4.32 29.91
CA ASP A 132 -3.28 -5.63 29.30
C ASP A 132 -4.72 -5.76 28.77
N GLU A 133 -5.68 -4.98 29.28
CA GLU A 133 -7.05 -4.90 28.76
C GLU A 133 -7.13 -4.27 27.35
N ASP A 134 -6.32 -3.24 27.06
CA ASP A 134 -6.27 -2.61 25.73
C ASP A 134 -5.70 -3.59 24.69
N VAL A 135 -4.75 -4.43 25.10
CA VAL A 135 -4.14 -5.48 24.26
C VAL A 135 -5.07 -6.68 24.09
N ALA A 136 -5.87 -7.00 25.11
CA ALA A 136 -6.86 -8.07 25.07
C ALA A 136 -8.02 -7.73 24.11
N PHE A 137 -8.46 -6.48 24.05
CA PHE A 137 -9.50 -6.03 23.12
C PHE A 137 -9.07 -6.20 21.65
N VAL A 138 -7.82 -5.83 21.31
CA VAL A 138 -7.27 -6.03 19.96
C VAL A 138 -7.15 -7.52 19.60
N ARG A 139 -6.81 -8.39 20.57
CA ARG A 139 -6.71 -9.84 20.36
C ARG A 139 -8.05 -10.55 20.21
N ALA A 140 -9.12 -10.02 20.80
CA ALA A 140 -10.47 -10.57 20.67
C ALA A 140 -11.05 -10.28 19.27
N ASP A 141 -10.76 -9.12 18.71
CA ASP A 141 -11.21 -8.70 17.36
C ASP A 141 -10.47 -9.46 16.23
N GLU A 142 -9.22 -9.88 16.45
CA GLU A 142 -8.47 -10.74 15.51
C GLU A 142 -8.93 -12.21 15.50
N ALA A 143 -9.81 -12.61 16.42
CA ALA A 143 -10.25 -14.00 16.60
C ALA A 143 -11.64 -14.32 15.97
N GLU A 144 -12.35 -13.34 15.42
CA GLU A 144 -13.51 -13.50 14.53
C GLU A 144 -13.13 -13.34 13.04
#